data_AF-A0A349K5E1-F1
#
_entry.id   AF-A0A349K5E1-F1
#
_cell.length_a   1.000
_cell.length_b   1.000
_cell.length_c   1.000
_cell.angle_alpha   90.00
_cell.angle_beta   90.00
_cell.angle_gamma   90.00
#
_symmetry.space_group_name_H-M   'P 1'
#
loop_
_entity.id
_entity.type
_entity.pdbx_description
1 polymer ?
#
loop_
_entity_poly.entity_id
_entity_poly.type
_entity_poly.pdbx_seq_one_letter_code
_entity_poly.pdbx_strand_id
1 'polypeptide(L)'
;MVKNFWNDCWVLIIIALVIIGIFSGQGLILGLSVMSLVVVLIAWLWNKVSLENVEYIRVIPQKRVFIGDTVPFSVELHNKKPIPLPRIDTVDDIPSALNLNGPDIRPSSSLDAVSMMHSASVSAYQKIAWKYSVQAKRRGFHRLGSVNISGGDIFGLFDSKKTISTRDYILVYPQILNLPDLGIPESRPLGEKITGLNIYRDISWNRGIRTYEKGDPLNTVDWKYTAKKSELMVKTFESTSKSDVILAVSVETSSKVWEGYSAVNLERVVAASASIASYCSEEGFNLGFFSNGTPVLSDLPMRIPASQSEDQLRLILETLATIGPISSGPMSENLNKWYKNFPFGSTVVVVTSFITDQLLDSLRNIAKFGCGVILINVADEPSYSTADYILKYELGAHFSRMESKGEFKPI
;
A
#
# COMPACT_ATOMS: atom_id res chain seq x y z
N MET A 1 -15.60 -36.79 -0.72
CA MET A 1 -15.59 -38.19 -0.25
C MET A 1 -16.76 -38.98 -0.86
N VAL A 2 -18.01 -38.52 -0.70
CA VAL A 2 -19.21 -39.18 -1.29
C VAL A 2 -19.18 -39.25 -2.83
N LYS A 3 -18.70 -38.21 -3.52
CA LYS A 3 -18.69 -38.17 -5.00
C LYS A 3 -17.71 -39.17 -5.64
N ASN A 4 -16.54 -39.38 -5.01
CA ASN A 4 -15.56 -40.35 -5.48
C ASN A 4 -16.04 -41.79 -5.27
N PHE A 5 -16.71 -42.05 -4.14
CA PHE A 5 -17.30 -43.36 -3.84
C PHE A 5 -18.34 -43.78 -4.90
N TRP A 6 -19.21 -42.85 -5.33
CA TRP A 6 -20.17 -43.13 -6.39
C TRP A 6 -19.51 -43.37 -7.75
N ASN A 7 -18.45 -42.62 -8.08
CA ASN A 7 -17.69 -42.86 -9.32
C ASN A 7 -17.07 -44.27 -9.34
N ASP A 8 -16.48 -44.71 -8.23
CA ASP A 8 -15.89 -46.04 -8.13
C ASP A 8 -16.96 -47.16 -8.20
N CYS A 9 -18.13 -46.95 -7.59
CA CYS A 9 -19.25 -47.89 -7.66
C CYS A 9 -19.80 -48.09 -9.07
N TRP A 10 -20.00 -47.02 -9.85
CA TRP A 10 -20.51 -47.14 -11.23
C TRP A 10 -19.53 -47.88 -12.15
N VAL A 11 -18.22 -47.66 -11.98
CA VAL A 11 -17.20 -48.40 -12.73
C VAL A 11 -17.26 -49.90 -12.42
N LEU A 12 -17.40 -50.27 -11.14
CA LEU A 12 -17.55 -51.67 -10.72
C LEU A 12 -18.84 -52.31 -11.25
N ILE A 13 -19.94 -51.57 -11.27
CA ILE A 13 -21.22 -52.02 -11.86
C ILE A 13 -21.07 -52.28 -13.36
N ILE A 14 -20.38 -51.40 -14.10
CA ILE A 14 -20.12 -51.59 -15.53
C ILE A 14 -19.26 -52.84 -15.76
N ILE A 15 -18.21 -53.06 -14.97
CA ILE A 15 -17.38 -54.28 -15.05
C ILE A 15 -18.22 -55.53 -14.76
N ALA A 16 -19.07 -55.51 -13.73
CA ALA A 16 -19.97 -56.62 -13.42
C ALA A 16 -20.97 -56.91 -14.55
N LEU A 17 -21.53 -55.88 -15.19
CA LEU A 17 -22.43 -56.03 -16.34
C LEU A 17 -21.72 -56.57 -17.59
N VAL A 18 -20.44 -56.25 -17.80
CA VAL A 18 -19.61 -56.88 -18.84
C VAL A 18 -19.47 -58.37 -18.56
N ILE A 19 -19.13 -58.75 -17.32
CA ILE A 19 -18.97 -60.16 -16.91
C ILE A 19 -20.29 -60.92 -17.09
N ILE A 20 -21.41 -60.38 -16.59
CA ILE A 20 -22.74 -60.99 -16.72
C ILE A 20 -23.14 -61.13 -18.19
N GLY A 21 -22.84 -60.13 -19.03
CA GLY A 21 -23.10 -60.19 -20.47
C GLY A 21 -22.32 -61.30 -21.18
N ILE A 22 -21.05 -61.51 -20.81
CA ILE A 22 -20.21 -62.60 -21.33
C ILE A 22 -20.80 -63.96 -20.92
N PHE A 23 -21.18 -64.14 -19.65
CA PHE A 23 -21.72 -65.41 -19.16
C PHE A 23 -23.14 -65.72 -19.65
N SER A 24 -23.98 -64.70 -19.84
CA SER A 24 -25.38 -64.88 -20.27
C SER A 24 -25.53 -65.13 -21.78
N GLY A 25 -24.47 -64.90 -22.57
CA GLY A 25 -24.49 -65.10 -24.03
C GLY A 25 -25.40 -64.16 -24.82
N GLN A 26 -25.97 -63.12 -24.17
CA GLN A 26 -26.86 -62.15 -24.80
C GLN A 26 -26.07 -60.99 -25.40
N GLY A 27 -26.06 -60.89 -26.73
CA GLY A 27 -25.32 -59.84 -27.45
C GLY A 27 -25.73 -58.41 -27.11
N LEU A 28 -26.99 -58.19 -26.71
CA LEU A 28 -27.50 -56.86 -26.32
C LEU A 28 -26.87 -56.36 -25.02
N ILE A 29 -26.80 -57.20 -23.98
CA ILE A 29 -26.20 -56.85 -22.69
C ILE A 29 -24.72 -56.57 -22.88
N LEU A 30 -24.03 -57.43 -23.64
CA LEU A 30 -22.62 -57.24 -23.95
C LEU A 30 -22.37 -55.94 -24.73
N GLY A 31 -23.20 -55.62 -25.73
CA GLY A 31 -23.10 -54.38 -26.49
C GLY A 31 -23.24 -53.12 -25.63
N LEU A 32 -24.28 -53.06 -24.77
CA LEU A 32 -24.51 -51.94 -23.87
C LEU A 32 -23.37 -51.77 -22.85
N SER A 33 -22.86 -52.87 -22.32
CA SER A 33 -21.74 -52.86 -21.37
C SER A 33 -20.46 -52.34 -22.01
N VAL A 34 -20.14 -52.76 -23.23
CA VAL A 34 -18.98 -52.25 -23.99
C VAL A 34 -19.14 -50.78 -24.32
N MET A 35 -20.31 -50.34 -24.78
CA MET A 35 -20.59 -48.92 -25.05
C MET A 35 -20.41 -48.06 -23.79
N SER A 36 -20.92 -48.53 -22.65
CA SER A 36 -20.76 -47.83 -21.37
C SER A 36 -19.29 -47.72 -20.96
N LEU A 37 -18.51 -48.79 -21.14
CA LEU A 37 -17.07 -48.78 -20.86
C LEU A 37 -16.32 -47.80 -21.76
N VAL A 38 -16.67 -47.72 -23.04
CA VAL A 38 -16.10 -46.75 -23.99
C VAL A 38 -16.42 -45.31 -23.56
N VAL A 39 -17.66 -45.03 -23.14
CA VAL A 39 -18.07 -43.71 -22.63
C VAL A 39 -17.23 -43.32 -21.41
N VAL A 40 -17.07 -44.23 -20.44
CA VAL A 40 -16.25 -43.99 -19.24
C VAL A 40 -14.78 -43.75 -19.61
N LEU A 41 -14.22 -44.52 -20.54
CA LEU A 41 -12.84 -44.36 -20.99
C LEU A 41 -12.61 -43.00 -21.65
N ILE A 42 -13.53 -42.57 -22.53
CA ILE A 42 -13.50 -41.25 -23.18
C ILE A 42 -13.62 -40.15 -22.13
N ALA A 43 -14.58 -40.25 -21.21
CA ALA A 43 -14.79 -39.28 -20.13
C ALA A 43 -13.54 -39.14 -19.25
N TRP A 44 -12.91 -40.26 -18.89
CA TRP A 44 -11.70 -40.27 -18.09
C TRP A 44 -10.51 -39.62 -18.81
N LEU A 45 -10.29 -39.97 -20.08
CA LEU A 45 -9.22 -39.38 -20.89
C LEU A 45 -9.44 -37.89 -21.11
N TRP A 46 -10.69 -37.48 -21.35
CA TRP A 46 -11.08 -36.08 -21.48
C TRP A 46 -10.80 -35.30 -20.20
N ASN A 47 -11.23 -35.82 -19.04
CA ASN A 47 -11.03 -35.16 -17.75
C ASN A 47 -9.53 -34.95 -17.45
N LYS A 48 -8.68 -35.93 -17.80
CA LYS A 48 -7.23 -35.83 -17.59
C LYS A 48 -6.59 -34.66 -18.35
N VAL A 49 -7.06 -34.39 -19.57
CA VAL A 49 -6.55 -33.29 -20.41
C VAL A 49 -7.35 -31.99 -20.23
N SER A 50 -8.50 -32.03 -19.55
CA SER A 50 -9.44 -30.90 -19.46
C SER A 50 -8.83 -29.63 -18.86
N LEU A 51 -8.02 -29.71 -17.80
CA LEU A 51 -7.40 -28.52 -17.18
C LEU A 51 -5.95 -28.28 -17.61
N GLU A 52 -5.43 -29.08 -18.55
CA GLU A 52 -4.16 -28.81 -19.21
C GLU A 52 -4.28 -27.59 -20.12
N ASN A 53 -3.24 -26.75 -20.13
CA ASN A 53 -3.14 -25.54 -20.95
C ASN A 53 -4.35 -24.58 -20.84
N VAL A 54 -4.99 -24.56 -19.67
CA VAL A 54 -5.97 -23.54 -19.29
C VAL A 54 -5.23 -22.44 -18.53
N GLU A 55 -5.28 -21.23 -19.07
CA GLU A 55 -4.71 -20.04 -18.47
C GLU A 55 -5.81 -19.13 -17.93
N TYR A 56 -5.58 -18.61 -16.73
CA TYR A 56 -6.41 -17.62 -16.08
C TYR A 56 -5.54 -16.41 -15.79
N ILE A 57 -5.93 -15.25 -16.34
CA ILE A 57 -5.14 -14.02 -16.26
C ILE A 57 -6.04 -12.93 -15.70
N ARG A 58 -5.56 -12.23 -14.67
CA ARG A 58 -6.17 -10.99 -14.19
C ARG A 58 -5.50 -9.82 -14.89
N VAL A 59 -6.28 -9.01 -15.57
CA VAL A 59 -5.81 -7.78 -16.23
C VAL A 59 -6.17 -6.61 -15.32
N ILE A 60 -5.12 -6.01 -14.75
CA ILE A 60 -5.20 -4.89 -13.80
C ILE A 60 -4.37 -3.75 -14.38
N PRO A 61 -4.99 -2.77 -15.06
CA PRO A 61 -4.25 -1.68 -15.71
C PRO A 61 -3.43 -0.85 -14.74
N GLN A 62 -3.93 -0.66 -13.52
CA GLN A 62 -3.28 0.12 -12.47
C GLN A 62 -3.26 -0.67 -11.17
N LYS A 63 -2.05 -0.99 -10.70
CA LYS A 63 -1.84 -1.73 -9.44
C LYS A 63 -1.69 -0.81 -8.23
N ARG A 64 -1.58 0.51 -8.44
CA ARG A 64 -1.41 1.53 -7.41
C ARG A 64 -2.56 2.52 -7.57
N VAL A 65 -3.35 2.69 -6.53
CA VAL A 65 -4.58 3.48 -6.53
C VAL A 65 -4.74 4.19 -5.20
N PHE A 66 -5.49 5.27 -5.13
CA PHE A 66 -5.86 5.91 -3.87
C PHE A 66 -7.15 5.31 -3.31
N ILE A 67 -7.39 5.48 -2.00
CA ILE A 67 -8.70 5.20 -1.41
C ILE A 67 -9.77 5.98 -2.19
N GLY A 68 -10.86 5.30 -2.54
CA GLY A 68 -11.99 5.86 -3.28
C GLY A 68 -11.91 5.64 -4.80
N ASP A 69 -10.72 5.41 -5.35
CA ASP A 69 -10.54 5.16 -6.77
C ASP A 69 -11.26 3.90 -7.22
N THR A 70 -11.83 3.97 -8.43
CA THR A 70 -12.46 2.84 -9.09
C THR A 70 -11.64 2.47 -10.31
N VAL A 71 -11.07 1.27 -10.31
CA VAL A 71 -10.26 0.75 -11.41
C VAL A 71 -10.97 -0.36 -12.18
N PRO A 72 -10.84 -0.38 -13.51
CA PRO A 72 -11.31 -1.51 -14.30
C PRO A 72 -10.50 -2.75 -13.95
N PHE A 73 -11.20 -3.84 -13.70
CA PHE A 73 -10.62 -5.16 -13.42
C PHE A 73 -11.24 -6.15 -14.40
N SER A 74 -10.43 -6.90 -15.13
CA SER A 74 -10.97 -7.95 -15.99
C SER A 74 -10.26 -9.27 -15.78
N VAL A 75 -11.05 -10.33 -15.83
CA VAL A 75 -10.58 -11.70 -15.76
C VAL A 75 -10.67 -12.30 -17.14
N GLU A 76 -9.58 -12.90 -17.60
CA GLU A 76 -9.53 -13.59 -18.88
C GLU A 76 -9.23 -15.07 -18.66
N LEU A 77 -10.05 -15.92 -19.28
CA LEU A 77 -9.87 -17.36 -19.30
C LEU A 77 -9.59 -17.82 -20.73
N HIS A 78 -8.47 -18.51 -20.92
CA HIS A 78 -8.01 -18.93 -22.23
C HIS A 78 -7.82 -20.45 -22.27
N ASN A 79 -8.56 -21.11 -23.17
CA ASN A 79 -8.39 -22.53 -23.46
C ASN A 79 -7.36 -22.72 -24.58
N LYS A 80 -6.08 -22.92 -24.29
CA LYS A 80 -5.02 -23.05 -25.31
C LYS A 80 -4.90 -24.44 -25.93
N LYS A 81 -5.98 -25.20 -26.00
CA LYS A 81 -5.97 -26.59 -26.50
C LYS A 81 -7.17 -26.85 -27.44
N PRO A 82 -7.08 -27.90 -28.27
CA PRO A 82 -8.14 -28.24 -29.22
C PRO A 82 -9.35 -28.92 -28.57
N ILE A 83 -9.24 -29.33 -27.30
CA ILE A 83 -10.31 -29.98 -26.56
C ILE A 83 -11.18 -28.89 -25.90
N PRO A 84 -12.50 -28.84 -26.17
CA PRO A 84 -13.37 -27.87 -25.54
C PRO A 84 -13.59 -28.19 -24.05
N LEU A 85 -13.92 -27.16 -23.30
CA LEU A 85 -14.29 -27.21 -21.89
C LEU A 85 -15.80 -27.10 -21.80
N PRO A 86 -16.55 -28.21 -21.72
CA PRO A 86 -18.01 -28.17 -21.68
C PRO A 86 -18.50 -27.41 -20.45
N ARG A 87 -17.78 -27.55 -19.34
CA ARG A 87 -17.97 -26.81 -18.10
C ARG A 87 -16.63 -26.44 -17.49
N ILE A 88 -16.49 -25.18 -17.13
CA ILE A 88 -15.42 -24.68 -16.29
C ILE A 88 -16.01 -23.72 -15.27
N ASP A 89 -15.75 -24.04 -14.00
CA ASP A 89 -16.10 -23.20 -12.87
C ASP A 89 -14.82 -22.58 -12.30
N THR A 90 -14.81 -21.27 -12.13
CA THR A 90 -13.68 -20.55 -11.53
C THR A 90 -14.14 -19.85 -10.26
N VAL A 91 -13.41 -20.03 -9.18
CA VAL A 91 -13.61 -19.34 -7.90
C VAL A 91 -12.36 -18.53 -7.61
N ASP A 92 -12.52 -17.21 -7.62
CA ASP A 92 -11.44 -16.25 -7.42
C ASP A 92 -11.73 -15.40 -6.18
N ASP A 93 -10.91 -15.56 -5.14
CA ASP A 93 -11.02 -14.82 -3.88
C ASP A 93 -10.24 -13.49 -3.95
N ILE A 94 -10.96 -12.40 -3.68
CA ILE A 94 -10.46 -11.04 -3.66
C ILE A 94 -10.67 -10.45 -2.25
N PRO A 95 -9.68 -9.76 -1.67
CA PRO A 95 -9.83 -9.13 -0.34
C PRO A 95 -11.01 -8.16 -0.28
N SER A 96 -11.78 -8.20 0.81
CA SER A 96 -12.97 -7.33 1.03
C SER A 96 -12.66 -5.84 1.05
N ALA A 97 -11.39 -5.49 1.29
CA ALA A 97 -10.86 -4.13 1.19
C ALA A 97 -11.04 -3.53 -0.22
N LEU A 98 -11.17 -4.40 -1.22
CA LEU A 98 -11.46 -4.09 -2.59
C LEU A 98 -12.94 -4.40 -2.85
N ASN A 99 -13.74 -3.36 -3.02
CA ASN A 99 -15.15 -3.52 -3.32
C ASN A 99 -15.32 -3.83 -4.80
N LEU A 100 -15.62 -5.09 -5.09
CA LEU A 100 -15.97 -5.52 -6.44
C LEU A 100 -17.40 -5.11 -6.75
N ASN A 101 -17.60 -4.47 -7.90
CA ASN A 101 -18.91 -4.30 -8.50
C ASN A 101 -18.92 -5.07 -9.83
N GLY A 102 -19.89 -5.96 -9.99
CA GLY A 102 -20.06 -6.78 -11.17
C GLY A 102 -21.01 -7.95 -10.93
N PRO A 103 -21.26 -8.77 -11.96
CA PRO A 103 -22.10 -9.96 -11.86
C PRO A 103 -21.44 -11.04 -10.97
N ASP A 104 -22.26 -11.96 -10.45
CA ASP A 104 -21.81 -13.23 -9.83
C ASP A 104 -20.80 -13.13 -8.66
N ILE A 105 -20.95 -12.07 -7.87
CA ILE A 105 -20.20 -11.86 -6.62
C ILE A 105 -20.89 -12.60 -5.48
N ARG A 106 -20.13 -13.40 -4.71
CA ARG A 106 -20.64 -14.15 -3.56
C ARG A 106 -19.74 -13.96 -2.33
N PRO A 107 -20.30 -14.06 -1.10
CA PRO A 107 -19.50 -14.09 0.10
C PRO A 107 -18.54 -15.28 0.05
N SER A 108 -17.25 -15.04 0.31
CA SER A 108 -16.26 -16.11 0.38
C SER A 108 -16.36 -16.86 1.71
N SER A 109 -15.88 -18.10 1.72
CA SER A 109 -15.65 -18.85 2.96
C SER A 109 -14.44 -18.33 3.74
N SER A 110 -13.54 -17.59 3.11
CA SER A 110 -12.42 -16.96 3.81
C SER A 110 -12.88 -15.68 4.51
N LEU A 111 -12.39 -15.47 5.73
CA LEU A 111 -12.64 -14.21 6.44
C LEU A 111 -12.04 -13.07 5.62
N ASP A 112 -12.81 -11.99 5.49
CA ASP A 112 -12.38 -10.75 4.87
C ASP A 112 -12.09 -10.85 3.36
N ALA A 113 -12.79 -11.75 2.65
CA ALA A 113 -12.72 -11.88 1.21
C ALA A 113 -14.09 -12.07 0.56
N VAL A 114 -14.13 -11.78 -0.73
CA VAL A 114 -15.28 -11.92 -1.60
C VAL A 114 -14.88 -12.78 -2.79
N SER A 115 -15.71 -13.76 -3.15
CA SER A 115 -15.43 -14.67 -4.26
C SER A 115 -16.16 -14.24 -5.52
N MET A 116 -15.44 -14.16 -6.64
CA MET A 116 -16.03 -14.15 -7.98
C MET A 116 -16.19 -15.59 -8.44
N MET A 117 -17.42 -15.99 -8.76
CA MET A 117 -17.72 -17.34 -9.25
C MET A 117 -18.23 -17.27 -10.68
N HIS A 118 -17.49 -17.84 -11.62
CA HIS A 118 -17.95 -17.96 -13.00
C HIS A 118 -18.15 -19.42 -13.37
N SER A 119 -19.22 -19.69 -14.12
CA SER A 119 -19.46 -20.97 -14.78
C SER A 119 -19.63 -20.70 -16.27
N ALA A 120 -18.81 -21.33 -17.11
CA ALA A 120 -18.86 -21.15 -18.55
C ALA A 120 -18.55 -22.43 -19.32
N SER A 121 -18.89 -22.42 -20.60
CA SER A 121 -18.39 -23.37 -21.60
C SER A 121 -17.41 -22.64 -22.51
N VAL A 122 -16.25 -23.24 -22.76
CA VAL A 122 -15.18 -22.60 -23.55
C VAL A 122 -14.74 -23.54 -24.66
N SER A 123 -14.93 -23.12 -25.91
CA SER A 123 -14.56 -23.91 -27.08
C SER A 123 -13.04 -24.09 -27.21
N ALA A 124 -12.63 -24.94 -28.14
CA ALA A 124 -11.23 -25.09 -28.55
C ALA A 124 -10.61 -23.73 -28.89
N TYR A 125 -9.44 -23.42 -28.34
CA TYR A 125 -8.70 -22.16 -28.59
C TYR A 125 -9.49 -20.87 -28.31
N GLN A 126 -10.59 -20.95 -27.56
CA GLN A 126 -11.41 -19.78 -27.26
C GLN A 126 -10.87 -19.05 -26.03
N LYS A 127 -10.98 -17.72 -26.08
CA LYS A 127 -10.75 -16.81 -24.97
C LYS A 127 -12.07 -16.16 -24.57
N ILE A 128 -12.37 -16.15 -23.28
CA ILE A 128 -13.49 -15.42 -22.71
C ILE A 128 -12.99 -14.43 -21.65
N ALA A 129 -13.71 -13.33 -21.48
CA ALA A 129 -13.34 -12.28 -20.53
C ALA A 129 -14.57 -11.74 -19.79
N TRP A 130 -14.42 -11.56 -18.49
CA TRP A 130 -15.41 -10.93 -17.63
C TRP A 130 -14.86 -9.60 -17.12
N LYS A 131 -15.70 -8.57 -17.14
CA LYS A 131 -15.33 -7.21 -16.77
C LYS A 131 -16.00 -6.82 -15.45
N TYR A 132 -15.21 -6.19 -14.60
CA TYR A 132 -15.54 -5.73 -13.27
C TYR A 132 -15.01 -4.32 -13.06
N SER A 133 -15.51 -3.67 -12.04
CA SER A 133 -14.88 -2.49 -11.45
C SER A 133 -14.56 -2.76 -10.00
N VAL A 134 -13.33 -2.47 -9.60
CA VAL A 134 -12.87 -2.57 -8.22
C VAL A 134 -12.76 -1.17 -7.65
N GLN A 135 -13.48 -0.90 -6.55
CA GLN A 135 -13.32 0.32 -5.79
C GLN A 135 -12.46 0.05 -4.55
N ALA A 136 -11.38 0.82 -4.38
CA ALA A 136 -10.50 0.72 -3.22
C ALA A 136 -11.15 1.36 -1.98
N LYS A 137 -11.52 0.55 -0.97
CA LYS A 137 -12.15 1.05 0.26
C LYS A 137 -11.15 1.29 1.38
N ARG A 138 -10.13 0.43 1.49
CA ARG A 138 -9.16 0.46 2.60
C ARG A 138 -7.74 0.55 2.05
N ARG A 139 -6.91 1.42 2.64
CA ARG A 139 -5.46 1.45 2.33
C ARG A 139 -4.82 0.12 2.68
N GLY A 140 -3.70 -0.19 2.06
CA GLY A 140 -2.99 -1.43 2.31
C GLY A 140 -2.42 -2.07 1.07
N PHE A 141 -1.58 -3.07 1.31
CA PHE A 141 -1.15 -4.01 0.29
C PHE A 141 -2.14 -5.18 0.23
N HIS A 142 -2.97 -5.20 -0.81
CA HIS A 142 -4.01 -6.23 -1.00
C HIS A 142 -3.54 -7.25 -2.02
N ARG A 143 -3.06 -8.39 -1.54
CA ARG A 143 -2.71 -9.52 -2.41
C ARG A 143 -3.98 -10.20 -2.91
N LEU A 144 -4.08 -10.38 -4.21
CA LEU A 144 -5.19 -11.12 -4.80
C LEU A 144 -4.92 -12.63 -4.62
N GLY A 145 -5.93 -13.37 -4.16
CA GLY A 145 -5.77 -14.76 -3.72
C GLY A 145 -5.43 -15.73 -4.85
N SER A 146 -5.31 -17.01 -4.52
CA SER A 146 -5.26 -18.08 -5.54
C SER A 146 -6.62 -18.27 -6.20
N VAL A 147 -6.61 -18.75 -7.44
CA VAL A 147 -7.83 -19.05 -8.19
C VAL A 147 -8.03 -20.55 -8.23
N ASN A 148 -9.20 -21.01 -7.80
CA ASN A 148 -9.59 -22.41 -7.89
C ASN A 148 -10.40 -22.62 -9.15
N ILE A 149 -9.90 -23.45 -10.05
CA ILE A 149 -10.56 -23.81 -11.29
C ILE A 149 -11.00 -25.27 -11.16
N SER A 150 -12.27 -25.53 -11.42
CA SER A 150 -12.78 -26.88 -11.62
C SER A 150 -13.34 -27.05 -13.02
N GLY A 151 -13.01 -28.17 -13.63
CA GLY A 151 -13.55 -28.59 -14.91
C GLY A 151 -14.15 -29.98 -14.81
N GLY A 152 -14.61 -30.49 -15.95
CA GLY A 152 -15.08 -31.86 -16.06
C GLY A 152 -15.14 -32.31 -17.51
N ASP A 153 -15.54 -33.56 -17.69
CA ASP A 153 -15.78 -34.13 -19.01
C ASP A 153 -17.18 -33.77 -19.56
N ILE A 154 -17.43 -34.13 -20.81
CA ILE A 154 -18.69 -33.81 -21.52
C ILE A 154 -19.92 -34.57 -20.97
N PHE A 155 -19.71 -35.72 -20.33
CA PHE A 155 -20.75 -36.53 -19.70
C PHE A 155 -20.93 -36.18 -18.22
N GLY A 156 -20.02 -35.41 -17.62
CA GLY A 156 -20.07 -35.00 -16.21
C GLY A 156 -19.79 -36.14 -15.22
N LEU A 157 -19.08 -37.19 -15.66
CA LEU A 157 -18.73 -38.35 -14.85
C LEU A 157 -17.54 -38.07 -13.93
N PHE A 158 -16.60 -37.24 -14.38
CA PHE A 158 -15.38 -36.92 -13.65
C PHE A 158 -15.22 -35.40 -13.51
N ASP A 159 -14.78 -34.99 -12.33
CA ASP A 159 -14.36 -33.62 -12.06
C ASP A 159 -12.83 -33.55 -12.01
N SER A 160 -12.29 -32.42 -12.43
CA SER A 160 -10.89 -32.04 -12.23
C SER A 160 -10.82 -30.72 -11.49
N LYS A 161 -9.77 -30.54 -10.69
CA LYS A 161 -9.52 -29.30 -9.95
C LYS A 161 -8.07 -28.88 -10.12
N LYS A 162 -7.85 -27.58 -10.28
CA LYS A 162 -6.54 -26.95 -10.41
C LYS A 162 -6.56 -25.63 -9.66
N THR A 163 -5.60 -25.45 -8.75
CA THR A 163 -5.40 -24.17 -8.08
C THR A 163 -4.26 -23.42 -8.75
N ILE A 164 -4.54 -22.21 -9.22
CA ILE A 164 -3.54 -21.31 -9.80
C ILE A 164 -3.15 -20.30 -8.73
N SER A 165 -1.91 -20.39 -8.25
CA SER A 165 -1.36 -19.39 -7.33
C SER A 165 -0.85 -18.20 -8.14
N THR A 166 -1.39 -17.03 -7.87
CA THR A 166 -0.98 -15.77 -8.50
C THR A 166 -0.25 -14.89 -7.48
N ARG A 167 0.53 -13.94 -7.99
CA ARG A 167 1.24 -12.92 -7.20
C ARG A 167 0.71 -11.52 -7.48
N ASP A 168 -0.52 -11.44 -8.01
CA ASP A 168 -1.15 -10.16 -8.29
C ASP A 168 -1.52 -9.45 -6.98
N TYR A 169 -1.43 -8.13 -7.01
CA TYR A 169 -1.75 -7.28 -5.88
C TYR A 169 -2.28 -5.94 -6.36
N ILE A 170 -3.01 -5.27 -5.48
CA ILE A 170 -3.39 -3.87 -5.59
C ILE A 170 -2.89 -3.17 -4.32
N LEU A 171 -2.06 -2.16 -4.50
CA LEU A 171 -1.58 -1.30 -3.43
C LEU A 171 -2.47 -0.06 -3.38
N VAL A 172 -3.13 0.14 -2.24
CA VAL A 172 -4.03 1.26 -2.03
C VAL A 172 -3.34 2.28 -1.13
N TYR A 173 -3.08 3.46 -1.69
CA TYR A 173 -2.50 4.61 -0.98
C TYR A 173 -3.48 5.21 0.02
N PRO A 174 -2.96 5.76 1.12
CA PRO A 174 -3.78 6.54 2.06
C PRO A 174 -4.42 7.74 1.36
N GLN A 175 -5.53 8.20 1.91
CA GLN A 175 -6.21 9.39 1.43
C GLN A 175 -5.36 10.64 1.70
N ILE A 176 -5.26 11.52 0.70
CA ILE A 176 -4.66 12.85 0.83
C ILE A 176 -5.79 13.83 1.17
N LEU A 177 -5.62 14.58 2.25
CA LEU A 177 -6.60 15.49 2.82
C LEU A 177 -6.06 16.92 2.82
N ASN A 178 -6.98 17.88 2.75
CA ASN A 178 -6.63 19.28 2.95
C ASN A 178 -6.46 19.55 4.45
N LEU A 179 -5.21 19.75 4.86
CA LEU A 179 -4.87 20.11 6.24
C LEU A 179 -4.84 21.65 6.40
N PRO A 180 -5.10 22.18 7.62
CA PRO A 180 -4.83 23.58 7.91
C PRO A 180 -3.35 23.90 7.76
N ASP A 181 -2.99 25.18 7.69
CA ASP A 181 -1.58 25.59 7.69
C ASP A 181 -0.88 25.12 8.97
N LEU A 182 0.12 24.24 8.79
CA LEU A 182 0.91 23.62 9.85
C LEU A 182 2.20 24.41 10.14
N GLY A 183 2.35 25.61 9.58
CA GLY A 183 3.51 26.48 9.82
C GLY A 183 4.85 25.79 9.53
N ILE A 184 4.86 24.85 8.56
CA ILE A 184 6.10 24.26 8.05
C ILE A 184 6.83 25.41 7.34
N PRO A 185 8.05 25.77 7.78
CA PRO A 185 8.76 26.95 7.26
C PRO A 185 8.90 26.82 5.75
N GLU A 186 8.52 27.87 5.01
CA GLU A 186 8.50 27.86 3.55
C GLU A 186 9.90 27.55 2.98
N SER A 187 9.99 26.70 1.95
CA SER A 187 11.24 26.35 1.25
C SER A 187 11.85 27.52 0.46
N ARG A 188 11.18 28.68 0.46
CA ARG A 188 11.52 29.84 -0.38
C ARG A 188 12.46 30.79 0.35
N PRO A 189 13.66 31.07 -0.17
CA PRO A 189 14.50 32.14 0.33
C PRO A 189 13.99 33.48 -0.23
N LEU A 190 12.86 33.97 0.26
CA LEU A 190 12.45 35.35 0.03
C LEU A 190 11.93 35.98 1.32
N GLY A 191 12.67 36.97 1.80
CA GLY A 191 12.18 38.15 2.52
C GLY A 191 11.31 37.93 3.76
N GLU A 192 11.88 38.24 4.92
CA GLU A 192 11.13 38.77 6.08
C GLU A 192 9.90 37.96 6.54
N LYS A 193 10.07 36.68 6.87
CA LYS A 193 9.35 36.10 8.01
C LYS A 193 10.37 35.79 9.10
N ILE A 194 10.46 36.68 10.07
CA ILE A 194 11.14 36.44 11.34
C ILE A 194 10.25 35.50 12.16
N THR A 195 10.20 34.23 11.78
CA THR A 195 9.88 33.16 12.73
C THR A 195 11.20 32.80 13.40
N GLY A 196 11.26 32.84 14.73
CA GLY A 196 12.48 32.85 15.56
C GLY A 196 13.44 31.65 15.48
N LEU A 197 13.45 30.90 14.39
CA LEU A 197 14.48 29.92 14.06
C LEU A 197 15.53 30.63 13.21
N ASN A 198 16.65 30.99 13.85
CA ASN A 198 17.77 31.64 13.19
C ASN A 198 18.42 30.65 12.22
N ILE A 199 18.06 30.71 10.93
CA ILE A 199 18.57 29.82 9.89
C ILE A 199 20.05 30.15 9.65
N TYR A 200 20.89 29.18 9.98
CA TYR A 200 22.32 29.17 9.67
C TYR A 200 22.51 29.38 8.17
N ARG A 201 23.21 30.45 7.77
CA ARG A 201 23.52 30.71 6.36
C ARG A 201 24.58 29.71 5.91
N ASP A 202 24.26 28.91 4.92
CA ASP A 202 25.22 28.02 4.28
C ASP A 202 26.28 28.87 3.54
N ILE A 203 27.54 28.72 3.94
CA ILE A 203 28.70 29.50 3.44
C ILE A 203 29.26 28.87 2.14
N SER A 204 28.68 27.75 1.69
CA SER A 204 29.27 26.89 0.65
C SER A 204 29.22 27.44 -0.78
N TRP A 205 28.41 28.47 -1.08
CA TRP A 205 28.38 29.08 -2.41
C TRP A 205 28.47 30.60 -2.44
N ASN A 206 29.52 31.10 -3.12
CA ASN A 206 29.77 32.51 -3.38
C ASN A 206 29.18 32.88 -4.75
N ARG A 207 28.01 33.54 -4.80
CA ARG A 207 27.37 33.95 -6.07
C ARG A 207 27.82 35.35 -6.53
N GLY A 208 28.23 36.23 -5.61
CA GLY A 208 28.50 37.62 -5.95
C GLY A 208 29.27 38.38 -4.88
N ILE A 209 29.63 39.61 -5.23
CA ILE A 209 30.39 40.52 -4.38
C ILE A 209 29.63 41.85 -4.35
N ARG A 210 29.28 42.31 -3.16
CA ARG A 210 28.60 43.61 -2.95
C ARG A 210 29.46 44.54 -2.09
N THR A 211 29.10 45.82 -2.09
CA THR A 211 29.73 46.82 -1.20
C THR A 211 29.37 46.54 0.26
N TYR A 212 30.36 46.66 1.14
CA TYR A 212 30.22 46.52 2.59
C TYR A 212 29.26 47.56 3.16
N GLU A 213 28.30 47.11 3.98
CA GLU A 213 27.43 47.99 4.74
C GLU A 213 27.72 47.89 6.24
N LYS A 214 27.46 48.99 6.95
CA LYS A 214 27.76 49.11 8.38
C LYS A 214 26.85 48.16 9.17
N GLY A 215 27.41 47.03 9.59
CA GLY A 215 26.68 45.93 10.23
C GLY A 215 27.12 44.55 9.71
N ASP A 216 27.80 44.51 8.56
CA ASP A 216 28.33 43.27 8.01
C ASP A 216 29.53 42.74 8.84
N PRO A 217 29.56 41.43 9.16
CA PRO A 217 30.68 40.80 9.84
C PRO A 217 31.98 40.88 9.02
N LEU A 218 33.08 41.33 9.64
CA LEU A 218 34.38 41.49 8.96
C LEU A 218 34.96 40.17 8.40
N ASN A 219 34.53 39.02 8.91
CA ASN A 219 34.94 37.71 8.40
C ASN A 219 34.33 37.36 7.01
N THR A 220 33.38 38.15 6.53
CA THR A 220 32.75 37.99 5.20
C THR A 220 33.39 38.86 4.11
N VAL A 221 34.38 39.69 4.46
CA VAL A 221 35.09 40.59 3.55
C VAL A 221 36.00 39.80 2.60
N ASP A 222 35.87 40.05 1.29
CA ASP A 222 36.82 39.55 0.30
C ASP A 222 37.96 40.57 0.15
N TRP A 223 39.07 40.31 0.87
CA TRP A 223 40.25 41.18 0.84
C TRP A 223 40.89 41.30 -0.55
N LYS A 224 40.79 40.25 -1.38
CA LYS A 224 41.38 40.25 -2.73
C LYS A 224 40.61 41.15 -3.68
N TYR A 225 39.28 41.17 -3.57
CA TYR A 225 38.42 42.03 -4.39
C TYR A 225 38.39 43.47 -3.87
N THR A 226 38.39 43.65 -2.54
CA THR A 226 38.55 44.94 -1.87
C THR A 226 39.82 45.67 -2.32
N ALA A 227 40.95 44.96 -2.39
CA ALA A 227 42.23 45.54 -2.83
C ALA A 227 42.21 46.01 -4.30
N LYS A 228 41.37 45.43 -5.15
CA LYS A 228 41.27 45.82 -6.58
C LYS A 228 40.31 46.98 -6.83
N LYS A 229 39.25 47.10 -6.03
CA LYS A 229 38.22 48.14 -6.16
C LYS A 229 38.42 49.35 -5.24
N SER A 230 39.36 49.27 -4.30
CA SER A 230 39.61 50.30 -3.27
C SER A 230 38.40 50.62 -2.39
N GLU A 231 37.43 49.72 -2.35
CA GLU A 231 36.21 49.80 -1.54
C GLU A 231 36.01 48.46 -0.82
N LEU A 232 35.55 48.48 0.44
CA LEU A 232 35.29 47.25 1.20
C LEU A 232 34.19 46.43 0.51
N MET A 233 34.53 45.19 0.14
CA MET A 233 33.63 44.30 -0.58
C MET A 233 33.36 43.03 0.22
N VAL A 234 32.10 42.63 0.31
CA VAL A 234 31.61 41.48 1.06
C VAL A 234 31.13 40.40 0.11
N LYS A 235 31.48 39.15 0.41
CA LYS A 235 30.95 37.97 -0.27
C LYS A 235 29.47 37.81 0.07
N THR A 236 28.60 37.86 -0.94
CA THR A 236 27.19 37.50 -0.76
C THR A 236 27.03 36.00 -0.95
N PHE A 237 26.66 35.34 0.13
CA PHE A 237 26.23 33.95 0.14
C PHE A 237 24.73 33.91 -0.15
N GLU A 238 24.33 33.07 -1.09
CA GLU A 238 22.92 32.79 -1.33
C GLU A 238 22.57 31.47 -0.64
N SER A 239 21.50 31.46 0.16
CA SER A 239 21.01 30.22 0.76
C SER A 239 20.27 29.42 -0.31
N THR A 240 20.98 28.51 -0.99
CA THR A 240 20.34 27.52 -1.90
C THR A 240 19.72 26.36 -1.13
N SER A 241 19.93 26.28 0.18
CA SER A 241 19.46 25.16 1.00
C SER A 241 17.94 25.24 1.13
N LYS A 242 17.26 24.57 0.20
CA LYS A 242 15.87 24.14 0.38
C LYS A 242 15.80 23.37 1.69
N SER A 243 14.79 23.65 2.49
CA SER A 243 14.65 23.05 3.82
C SER A 243 14.42 21.55 3.72
N ASP A 244 15.28 20.77 4.39
CA ASP A 244 15.06 19.35 4.61
C ASP A 244 13.92 19.17 5.62
N VAL A 245 12.90 18.39 5.24
CA VAL A 245 11.78 18.04 6.12
C VAL A 245 11.83 16.54 6.38
N ILE A 246 11.92 16.15 7.65
CA ILE A 246 11.85 14.75 8.07
C ILE A 246 10.46 14.49 8.62
N LEU A 247 9.66 13.70 7.89
CA LEU A 247 8.35 13.25 8.34
C LEU A 247 8.51 12.02 9.24
N ALA A 248 8.26 12.19 10.53
CA ALA A 248 8.36 11.13 11.54
C ALA A 248 6.96 10.64 11.93
N VAL A 249 6.60 9.42 11.56
CA VAL A 249 5.25 8.85 11.73
C VAL A 249 5.23 7.84 12.86
N SER A 250 4.52 8.16 13.93
CA SER A 250 4.34 7.29 15.10
C SER A 250 3.12 6.39 14.92
N VAL A 251 3.32 5.08 14.90
CA VAL A 251 2.25 4.07 14.75
C VAL A 251 1.56 3.76 16.08
N GLU A 252 2.13 4.18 17.20
CA GLU A 252 1.58 3.93 18.52
C GLU A 252 0.30 4.75 18.77
N THR A 253 -0.77 4.04 19.09
CA THR A 253 -2.08 4.64 19.38
C THR A 253 -2.54 4.42 20.82
N SER A 254 -1.75 3.72 21.64
CA SER A 254 -2.10 3.35 23.01
C SER A 254 -0.85 3.30 23.90
N SER A 255 -1.06 3.45 25.21
CA SER A 255 0.00 3.45 26.21
C SER A 255 0.70 2.10 26.35
N LYS A 256 -0.05 1.01 26.14
CA LYS A 256 0.40 -0.37 26.34
C LYS A 256 -0.02 -1.23 25.18
N VAL A 257 0.89 -2.09 24.74
CA VAL A 257 0.67 -3.01 23.62
C VAL A 257 -0.54 -3.93 23.84
N TRP A 258 -0.85 -4.29 25.09
CA TRP A 258 -1.97 -5.18 25.44
C TRP A 258 -3.32 -4.47 25.54
N GLU A 259 -3.36 -3.13 25.56
CA GLU A 259 -4.62 -2.35 25.53
C GLU A 259 -5.22 -2.30 24.12
N GLY A 260 -4.54 -2.90 23.14
CA GLY A 260 -4.93 -2.87 21.73
C GLY A 260 -4.46 -1.60 21.04
N TYR A 261 -4.99 -1.36 19.84
CA TYR A 261 -4.74 -0.17 19.05
C TYR A 261 -6.05 0.47 18.62
N SER A 262 -6.02 1.79 18.40
CA SER A 262 -7.15 2.53 17.85
C SER A 262 -6.97 2.61 16.33
N ALA A 263 -7.78 1.82 15.60
CA ALA A 263 -7.77 1.85 14.13
C ALA A 263 -8.04 3.26 13.59
N VAL A 264 -8.98 3.98 14.21
CA VAL A 264 -9.31 5.36 13.86
C VAL A 264 -8.10 6.28 13.94
N ASN A 265 -7.40 6.26 15.09
CA ASN A 265 -6.24 7.13 15.29
C ASN A 265 -5.08 6.78 14.36
N LEU A 266 -4.86 5.48 14.10
CA LEU A 266 -3.85 5.04 13.14
C LEU A 266 -4.15 5.58 11.73
N GLU A 267 -5.40 5.45 11.28
CA GLU A 267 -5.81 5.98 9.97
C GLU A 267 -5.66 7.51 9.90
N ARG A 268 -6.01 8.24 10.98
CA ARG A 268 -5.79 9.69 11.07
C ARG A 268 -4.30 10.05 10.96
N VAL A 269 -3.41 9.32 11.67
CA VAL A 269 -1.95 9.53 11.60
C VAL A 269 -1.45 9.33 10.18
N VAL A 270 -1.85 8.22 9.53
CA VAL A 270 -1.39 7.88 8.19
C VAL A 270 -1.93 8.86 7.15
N ALA A 271 -3.20 9.26 7.24
CA ALA A 271 -3.80 10.25 6.33
C ALA A 271 -3.17 11.64 6.50
N ALA A 272 -2.95 12.09 7.75
CA ALA A 272 -2.23 13.34 8.02
C ALA A 272 -0.81 13.30 7.43
N SER A 273 -0.10 12.19 7.64
CA SER A 273 1.26 11.99 7.12
C SER A 273 1.31 12.01 5.59
N ALA A 274 0.36 11.35 4.93
CA ALA A 274 0.25 11.36 3.47
C ALA A 274 -0.02 12.76 2.91
N SER A 275 -0.86 13.53 3.61
CA SER A 275 -1.21 14.90 3.25
C SER A 275 -0.02 15.84 3.39
N ILE A 276 0.73 15.71 4.49
CA ILE A 276 1.97 16.46 4.71
C ILE A 276 3.03 16.07 3.68
N ALA A 277 3.16 14.79 3.34
CA ALA A 277 4.09 14.33 2.31
C ALA A 277 3.75 14.94 0.94
N SER A 278 2.46 14.96 0.55
CA SER A 278 2.00 15.61 -0.70
C SER A 278 2.32 17.09 -0.69
N TYR A 279 1.96 17.81 0.38
CA TYR A 279 2.26 19.23 0.54
C TYR A 279 3.77 19.51 0.43
N CYS A 280 4.60 18.72 1.13
CA CYS A 280 6.05 18.89 1.10
C CYS A 280 6.62 18.66 -0.30
N SER A 281 6.07 17.70 -1.04
CA SER A 281 6.46 17.43 -2.42
C SER A 281 6.05 18.55 -3.37
N GLU A 282 4.85 19.11 -3.20
CA GLU A 282 4.31 20.21 -4.01
C GLU A 282 5.09 21.51 -3.81
N GLU A 283 5.47 21.82 -2.57
CA GLU A 283 6.30 22.98 -2.24
C GLU A 283 7.80 22.75 -2.50
N GLY A 284 8.18 21.56 -2.97
CA GLY A 284 9.54 21.23 -3.39
C GLY A 284 10.56 21.11 -2.26
N PHE A 285 10.12 20.71 -1.06
CA PHE A 285 11.01 20.36 0.05
C PHE A 285 11.78 19.06 -0.24
N ASN A 286 12.95 18.91 0.40
CA ASN A 286 13.63 17.62 0.45
C ASN A 286 12.98 16.77 1.54
N LEU A 287 12.14 15.83 1.15
CA LEU A 287 11.33 15.07 2.09
C LEU A 287 12.04 13.77 2.49
N GLY A 288 12.32 13.61 3.78
CA GLY A 288 12.72 12.35 4.40
C GLY A 288 11.55 11.72 5.14
N PHE A 289 11.63 10.42 5.40
CA PHE A 289 10.60 9.67 6.11
C PHE A 289 11.21 8.79 7.19
N PHE A 290 10.55 8.73 8.34
CA PHE A 290 10.94 7.90 9.47
C PHE A 290 9.69 7.35 10.16
N SER A 291 9.63 6.05 10.42
CA SER A 291 8.54 5.47 11.20
C SER A 291 9.05 4.37 12.12
N ASN A 292 8.36 4.20 13.25
CA ASN A 292 8.52 3.05 14.13
C ASN A 292 7.60 1.87 13.76
N GLY A 293 6.85 1.97 12.66
CA GLY A 293 6.03 0.89 12.12
C GLY A 293 6.86 -0.29 11.59
N THR A 294 6.18 -1.41 11.40
CA THR A 294 6.76 -2.59 10.72
C THR A 294 6.13 -2.73 9.34
N PRO A 295 6.92 -2.76 8.24
CA PRO A 295 6.35 -2.83 6.90
C PRO A 295 5.77 -4.22 6.65
N VAL A 296 4.64 -4.29 5.93
CA VAL A 296 4.11 -5.55 5.42
C VAL A 296 4.99 -6.12 4.29
N LEU A 297 5.65 -5.26 3.53
CA LEU A 297 6.60 -5.63 2.46
C LEU A 297 8.03 -5.47 2.95
N SER A 298 8.84 -6.54 2.89
CA SER A 298 10.24 -6.54 3.35
C SER A 298 11.13 -5.49 2.69
N ASP A 299 10.74 -5.04 1.50
CA ASP A 299 11.57 -4.26 0.60
C ASP A 299 11.40 -2.75 0.81
N LEU A 300 10.39 -2.35 1.60
CA LEU A 300 10.07 -0.96 1.87
C LEU A 300 10.78 -0.48 3.14
N PRO A 301 11.71 0.49 3.03
CA PRO A 301 12.42 0.98 4.20
C PRO A 301 11.51 1.88 5.06
N MET A 302 11.48 1.63 6.36
CA MET A 302 10.84 2.52 7.35
C MET A 302 11.66 3.79 7.64
N ARG A 303 12.77 3.96 6.93
CA ARG A 303 13.69 5.08 7.02
C ARG A 303 14.14 5.45 5.62
N ILE A 304 13.66 6.57 5.12
CA ILE A 304 13.99 7.08 3.80
C ILE A 304 14.75 8.40 4.01
N PRO A 305 15.99 8.52 3.49
CA PRO A 305 16.74 9.77 3.60
C PRO A 305 16.03 10.90 2.86
N ALA A 306 16.26 12.14 3.28
CA ALA A 306 15.71 13.31 2.62
C ALA A 306 16.19 13.38 1.16
N SER A 307 15.26 13.52 0.22
CA SER A 307 15.52 13.60 -1.20
C SER A 307 14.41 14.38 -1.91
N GLN A 308 14.75 14.94 -3.07
CA GLN A 308 13.81 15.62 -3.97
C GLN A 308 13.46 14.78 -5.20
N SER A 309 13.80 13.48 -5.20
CA SER A 309 13.48 12.60 -6.33
C SER A 309 11.98 12.63 -6.66
N GLU A 310 11.62 12.60 -7.94
CA GLU A 310 10.22 12.49 -8.38
C GLU A 310 9.54 11.24 -7.81
N ASP A 311 10.30 10.17 -7.58
CA ASP A 311 9.82 8.93 -6.97
C ASP A 311 9.73 8.99 -5.43
N GLN A 312 10.22 10.05 -4.78
CA GLN A 312 10.29 10.14 -3.32
C GLN A 312 8.91 10.12 -2.68
N LEU A 313 7.98 10.95 -3.19
CA LEU A 313 6.59 10.96 -2.72
C LEU A 313 5.95 9.59 -2.91
N ARG A 314 6.17 8.96 -4.08
CA ARG A 314 5.65 7.63 -4.38
C ARG A 314 6.14 6.61 -3.36
N LEU A 315 7.44 6.58 -3.08
CA LEU A 315 8.03 5.65 -2.10
C LEU A 315 7.45 5.88 -0.70
N ILE A 316 7.28 7.13 -0.28
CA ILE A 316 6.70 7.46 1.02
C ILE A 316 5.23 7.03 1.11
N LEU A 317 4.43 7.28 0.06
CA LEU A 317 3.03 6.82 -0.01
C LEU A 317 2.93 5.29 -0.04
N GLU A 318 3.84 4.59 -0.73
CA GLU A 318 3.95 3.13 -0.70
C GLU A 318 4.25 2.63 0.73
N THR A 319 5.21 3.24 1.41
CA THR A 319 5.53 2.89 2.81
C THR A 319 4.34 3.15 3.73
N LEU A 320 3.71 4.33 3.67
CA LEU A 320 2.52 4.70 4.45
C LEU A 320 1.33 3.75 4.19
N ALA A 321 1.15 3.31 2.94
CA ALA A 321 0.12 2.33 2.60
C ALA A 321 0.36 0.98 3.30
N THR A 322 1.62 0.59 3.53
CA THR A 322 1.97 -0.69 4.17
C THR A 322 2.16 -0.64 5.69
N ILE A 323 2.00 0.53 6.32
CA ILE A 323 2.05 0.64 7.78
C ILE A 323 0.88 -0.11 8.41
N GLY A 324 1.18 -1.18 9.15
CA GLY A 324 0.24 -1.86 10.03
C GLY A 324 0.27 -1.32 11.46
N PRO A 325 -0.57 -1.85 12.37
CA PRO A 325 -0.67 -1.40 13.76
C PRO A 325 0.50 -1.82 14.66
N ILE A 326 1.40 -2.67 14.15
CA ILE A 326 2.51 -3.22 14.93
C ILE A 326 3.74 -2.30 14.81
N SER A 327 4.12 -1.69 15.93
CA SER A 327 5.36 -0.93 16.06
C SER A 327 6.54 -1.84 16.42
N SER A 328 7.73 -1.53 15.89
CA SER A 328 9.01 -2.17 16.26
C SER A 328 9.57 -1.67 17.62
N GLY A 329 8.88 -0.74 18.28
CA GLY A 329 9.22 -0.19 19.60
C GLY A 329 8.75 1.27 19.74
N PRO A 330 8.93 1.88 20.92
CA PRO A 330 8.51 3.24 21.17
C PRO A 330 9.15 4.24 20.20
N MET A 331 8.37 5.21 19.72
CA MET A 331 8.83 6.26 18.82
C MET A 331 9.90 7.14 19.49
N SER A 332 9.76 7.39 20.80
CA SER A 332 10.74 8.10 21.62
C SER A 332 12.13 7.45 21.56
N GLU A 333 12.22 6.14 21.75
CA GLU A 333 13.48 5.41 21.66
C GLU A 333 14.06 5.42 20.25
N ASN A 334 13.20 5.22 19.24
CA ASN A 334 13.61 5.19 17.84
C ASN A 334 14.18 6.56 17.41
N LEU A 335 13.52 7.65 17.79
CA LEU A 335 14.00 9.00 17.56
C LEU A 335 15.32 9.26 18.28
N ASN A 336 15.44 8.93 19.57
CA ASN A 336 16.68 9.11 20.33
C ASN A 336 17.88 8.33 19.76
N LYS A 337 17.63 7.18 19.14
CA LYS A 337 18.67 6.39 18.45
C LYS A 337 19.12 7.03 17.15
N TRP A 338 18.23 7.70 16.41
CA TRP A 338 18.45 8.09 15.02
C TRP A 338 18.51 9.58 14.74
N TYR A 339 18.14 10.46 15.67
CA TYR A 339 18.08 11.90 15.39
C TYR A 339 19.42 12.50 14.94
N LYS A 340 20.54 11.91 15.36
CA LYS A 340 21.89 12.33 14.96
C LYS A 340 22.18 12.12 13.48
N ASN A 341 21.40 11.28 12.81
CA ASN A 341 21.50 11.02 11.37
C ASN A 341 20.64 11.97 10.55
N PHE A 342 19.80 12.81 11.18
CA PHE A 342 19.02 13.80 10.46
C PHE A 342 19.93 14.95 10.00
N PRO A 343 19.67 15.52 8.80
CA PRO A 343 20.42 16.68 8.33
C PRO A 343 20.32 17.84 9.33
N PHE A 344 21.44 18.49 9.59
CA PHE A 344 21.48 19.65 10.49
C PHE A 344 20.61 20.79 9.91
N GLY A 345 19.82 21.46 10.76
CA GLY A 345 18.89 22.50 10.31
C GLY A 345 17.61 22.00 9.64
N SER A 346 17.40 20.68 9.57
CA SER A 346 16.14 20.10 9.09
C SER A 346 14.97 20.40 10.02
N THR A 347 13.76 20.42 9.47
CA THR A 347 12.51 20.46 10.25
C THR A 347 11.96 19.04 10.40
N VAL A 348 11.87 18.57 11.63
CA VAL A 348 11.29 17.26 11.95
C VAL A 348 9.81 17.45 12.28
N VAL A 349 8.95 16.90 11.43
CA VAL A 349 7.49 16.91 11.61
C VAL A 349 7.07 15.56 12.18
N VAL A 350 6.68 15.53 13.44
CA VAL A 350 6.26 14.31 14.14
C VAL A 350 4.75 14.22 14.16
N VAL A 351 4.19 13.20 13.51
CA VAL A 351 2.75 12.91 13.50
C VAL A 351 2.48 11.74 14.44
N THR A 352 1.63 11.96 15.45
CA THR A 352 1.27 10.94 16.43
C THR A 352 -0.17 11.11 16.89
N SER A 353 -0.76 10.04 17.42
CA SER A 353 -2.02 10.08 18.17
C SER A 353 -1.83 9.92 19.67
N PHE A 354 -0.60 9.64 20.11
CA PHE A 354 -0.29 9.37 21.51
C PHE A 354 0.98 10.12 21.89
N ILE A 355 0.89 10.90 22.97
CA ILE A 355 1.97 11.75 23.46
C ILE A 355 2.38 11.27 24.84
N THR A 356 3.67 11.01 25.02
CA THR A 356 4.28 10.64 26.30
C THR A 356 5.36 11.64 26.69
N ASP A 357 5.66 11.74 27.98
CA ASP A 357 6.79 12.57 28.46
C ASP A 357 8.11 12.16 27.80
N GLN A 358 8.32 10.86 27.57
CA GLN A 358 9.50 10.35 26.87
C GLN A 358 9.58 10.82 25.42
N LEU A 359 8.44 10.89 24.72
CA LEU A 359 8.39 11.45 23.37
C LEU A 359 8.76 12.93 23.41
N LEU A 360 8.16 13.71 24.32
CA LEU A 360 8.47 15.13 24.48
C LEU A 360 9.95 15.37 24.80
N ASP A 361 10.57 14.57 25.67
CA ASP A 361 12.00 14.66 25.95
C ASP A 361 12.86 14.33 24.72
N SER A 362 12.44 13.36 23.91
CA SER A 362 13.10 13.04 22.64
C SER A 362 13.03 14.21 21.66
N LEU A 363 11.88 14.89 21.57
CA LEU A 363 11.70 16.10 20.77
C LEU A 363 12.57 17.26 21.26
N ARG A 364 12.71 17.43 22.58
CA ARG A 364 13.62 18.43 23.16
C ARG A 364 15.08 18.15 22.79
N ASN A 365 15.49 16.90 22.75
CA ASN A 365 16.84 16.52 22.31
C ASN A 365 17.08 16.84 20.83
N ILE A 366 16.07 16.60 19.97
CA ILE A 366 16.11 16.96 18.53
C ILE A 366 16.23 18.47 18.37
N ALA A 367 15.44 19.25 19.11
CA ALA A 367 15.51 20.71 19.07
C ALA A 367 16.89 21.24 19.52
N LYS A 368 17.44 20.67 20.61
CA LYS A 368 18.80 21.01 21.09
C LYS A 368 19.90 20.63 20.10
N PHE A 369 19.68 19.63 19.25
CA PHE A 369 20.61 19.25 18.18
C PHE A 369 20.65 20.27 17.03
N GLY A 370 19.68 21.19 16.96
CA GLY A 370 19.61 22.24 15.93
C GLY A 370 18.59 21.97 14.82
N CYS A 371 17.67 21.01 15.02
CA CYS A 371 16.55 20.78 14.12
C CYS A 371 15.31 21.58 14.58
N GLY A 372 14.52 22.10 13.65
CA GLY A 372 13.18 22.59 13.95
C GLY A 372 12.26 21.41 14.29
N VAL A 373 11.33 21.57 15.23
CA VAL A 373 10.41 20.50 15.63
C VAL A 373 8.96 20.96 15.55
N ILE A 374 8.16 20.20 14.81
CA ILE A 374 6.71 20.38 14.71
C ILE A 374 6.05 19.09 15.20
N LEU A 375 5.19 19.19 16.21
CA LEU A 375 4.42 18.08 16.77
C LEU A 375 2.96 18.20 16.33
N ILE A 376 2.47 17.19 15.62
CA ILE A 376 1.11 17.10 15.14
C ILE A 376 0.40 15.97 15.89
N ASN A 377 -0.59 16.34 16.71
CA ASN A 377 -1.46 15.41 17.40
C ASN A 377 -2.77 15.24 16.62
N VAL A 378 -3.12 14.00 16.26
CA VAL A 378 -4.37 13.70 15.56
C VAL A 378 -5.47 13.11 16.46
N ALA A 379 -5.14 12.79 17.71
CA ALA A 379 -6.12 12.33 18.69
C ALA A 379 -6.92 13.50 19.28
N ASP A 380 -8.11 13.19 19.81
CA ASP A 380 -8.95 14.14 20.55
C ASP A 380 -8.53 14.30 22.02
N GLU A 381 -7.38 13.74 22.40
CA GLU A 381 -6.81 13.78 23.75
C GLU A 381 -6.34 15.18 24.19
N PRO A 382 -6.27 15.45 25.51
CA PRO A 382 -6.14 16.81 26.05
C PRO A 382 -4.85 17.52 25.64
N SER A 383 -4.94 18.85 25.62
CA SER A 383 -3.83 19.73 25.27
C SER A 383 -2.66 19.60 26.27
N TYR A 384 -1.52 19.08 25.81
CA TYR A 384 -0.27 19.03 26.57
C TYR A 384 0.51 20.35 26.52
N SER A 385 1.19 20.69 27.62
CA SER A 385 2.16 21.79 27.67
C SER A 385 3.49 21.36 27.02
N THR A 386 3.96 22.15 26.07
CA THR A 386 5.23 21.93 25.36
C THR A 386 6.14 23.14 25.54
N ALA A 387 7.44 22.99 25.30
CA ALA A 387 8.35 24.14 25.36
C ALA A 387 8.11 25.09 24.18
N ASP A 388 8.34 26.39 24.36
CA ASP A 388 8.04 27.45 23.37
C ASP A 388 8.68 27.25 21.98
N TYR A 389 9.74 26.45 21.88
CA TYR A 389 10.46 26.16 20.63
C TYR A 389 9.93 24.93 19.86
N ILE A 390 8.90 24.25 20.38
CA ILE A 390 8.22 23.14 19.69
C ILE A 390 6.87 23.65 19.21
N LEU A 391 6.69 23.75 17.89
CA LEU A 391 5.40 24.13 17.31
C LEU A 391 4.43 22.95 17.43
N LYS A 392 3.22 23.20 17.92
CA LYS A 392 2.21 22.16 18.17
C LYS A 392 0.94 22.44 17.38
N TYR A 393 0.43 21.40 16.73
CA TYR A 393 -0.86 21.43 16.02
C TYR A 393 -1.75 20.28 16.50
N GLU A 394 -3.00 20.63 16.84
CA GLU A 394 -4.03 19.67 17.25
C GLU A 394 -5.02 19.51 16.09
N LEU A 395 -5.00 18.35 15.44
CA LEU A 395 -5.87 18.02 14.31
C LEU A 395 -7.07 17.15 14.69
N GLY A 396 -7.23 16.73 15.96
CA GLY A 396 -8.36 15.89 16.39
C GLY A 396 -9.72 16.47 16.00
N ALA A 397 -9.96 17.74 16.32
CA ALA A 397 -11.20 18.43 15.95
C ALA A 397 -11.37 18.58 14.42
N HIS A 398 -10.27 18.71 13.67
CA HIS A 398 -10.31 18.79 12.20
C HIS A 398 -10.72 17.45 11.59
N PHE A 399 -10.11 16.35 12.04
CA PHE A 399 -10.47 14.99 11.63
C PHE A 399 -11.92 14.65 12.00
N SER A 400 -12.33 14.95 13.24
CA SER A 400 -13.71 14.73 13.68
C SER A 400 -14.74 15.48 12.82
N ARG A 401 -14.40 16.70 12.34
CA ARG A 401 -15.25 17.43 11.37
C ARG A 401 -15.28 16.75 9.99
N MET A 402 -14.14 16.33 9.45
CA MET A 402 -14.08 15.63 8.16
C MET A 402 -14.84 14.30 8.20
N GLU A 403 -14.78 13.58 9.33
CA GLU A 403 -15.55 12.35 9.58
C GLU A 403 -17.05 12.61 9.56
N SER A 404 -17.51 13.66 10.23
CA SER A 404 -18.94 14.04 10.24
C SER A 404 -19.48 14.42 8.85
N LYS A 405 -18.63 14.99 7.98
CA LYS A 405 -18.97 15.33 6.60
C LYS A 405 -18.83 14.16 5.64
N GLY A 406 -18.25 13.04 6.07
CA GLY A 406 -17.94 11.89 5.22
C GLY A 406 -16.78 12.11 4.25
N GLU A 407 -16.00 13.19 4.41
CA GLU A 407 -14.81 13.50 3.63
C GLU A 407 -13.65 12.56 3.97
N PHE A 408 -13.59 12.10 5.23
CA PHE A 408 -12.66 11.09 5.71
C PHE A 408 -13.45 9.99 6.43
N LYS A 409 -13.12 8.72 6.19
CA LYS A 409 -13.75 7.60 6.89
C LYS A 409 -12.66 6.70 7.46
N PRO A 410 -12.39 6.78 8.78
CA PRO A 410 -11.51 5.82 9.43
C PRO A 410 -12.11 4.42 9.33
N ILE A 411 -11.24 3.43 9.25
CA ILE A 411 -11.58 2.02 9.01
C ILE A 411 -11.85 1.31 10.33
#